data_AF-A0AAU9ZI96-F1
#
_entry.id   AF-A0AAU9ZI96-F1
#
_cell.length_a   1.000
_cell.length_b   1.000
_cell.length_c   1.000
_cell.angle_alpha   90.00
_cell.angle_beta   90.00
_cell.angle_gamma   90.00
#
_symmetry.space_group_name_H-M   'P 1'
#
loop_
_entity.id
_entity.type
_entity.pdbx_description
1 polymer ?
#
loop_
_entity_poly.entity_id
_entity_poly.type
_entity_poly.pdbx_seq_one_letter_code
_entity_poly.pdbx_strand_id
1 'polypeptide(L)'
;MNVTVRFLRPFARLMVSFTPHGKRRNLYSTVLQRYMSSKAPSLSCHNKESISPPKQLELDGWKTTMKSSIQEDGVSVVSDKDEDALAATREMIEMRRLLGSEVPEHITEEELKTLMECPSKSAQRKYLKYLYGKEKLKKAKQIKKEKKAEAREEAKKAKLLEITTSKEQQEFMFLRLWDRQINIAMGWKGVQAMQFGQPLVFDMDYENYMKPFELRNAVSQLLESEGWNRRDVDPFHIYFCNLKINSAYQKELVKRYSGKWDKLLLTATEKSPIDLFPKDSIIYLTADSPNIMTTFKHDKIYIIGSFVDKNTQVGTSLAKAKRLNLATERLPLDKYLQWDLGSKNLTLDQMIRILLSMKNTGSWEEALKFVPRRKHTGYLEISQHSKEVFSKLKKTKTRSFPKGSLNVQTWKR
;
A
#
# COMPACT_ATOMS: atom_id res chain seq x y z
N MET A 1 62.67 18.71 45.68
CA MET A 1 61.55 17.93 46.25
C MET A 1 60.67 17.45 45.11
N ASN A 2 60.68 16.15 44.85
CA ASN A 2 59.96 15.51 43.74
C ASN A 2 58.45 15.54 43.98
N VAL A 3 57.68 16.11 43.05
CA VAL A 3 56.23 16.00 43.05
C VAL A 3 55.82 14.96 42.01
N THR A 4 55.38 13.82 42.53
CA THR A 4 55.04 12.60 41.80
C THR A 4 53.70 12.75 41.10
N VAL A 5 53.69 12.60 39.78
CA VAL A 5 52.48 12.48 38.95
C VAL A 5 51.88 11.08 39.14
N ARG A 6 50.62 10.99 39.57
CA ARG A 6 49.84 9.73 39.57
C ARG A 6 48.85 9.74 38.42
N PHE A 7 49.16 8.97 37.37
CA PHE A 7 48.23 8.59 36.31
C PHE A 7 47.27 7.51 36.83
N LEU A 8 45.97 7.82 36.83
CA LEU A 8 44.91 6.82 36.99
C LEU A 8 44.69 6.10 35.66
N ARG A 9 44.96 4.79 35.64
CA ARG A 9 44.67 3.89 34.52
C ARG A 9 43.17 3.87 34.19
N PRO A 10 42.76 3.94 32.91
CA PRO A 10 41.41 3.58 32.54
C PRO A 10 41.27 2.05 32.55
N PHE A 11 40.32 1.54 33.33
CA PHE A 11 39.87 0.16 33.27
C PHE A 11 39.28 -0.10 31.88
N ALA A 12 39.99 -0.84 31.04
CA ALA A 12 39.45 -1.46 29.85
C ALA A 12 38.41 -2.52 30.28
N ARG A 13 37.12 -2.21 30.19
CA ARG A 13 36.10 -3.25 30.14
C ARG A 13 36.01 -3.76 28.71
N LEU A 14 36.58 -4.94 28.49
CA LEU A 14 36.23 -5.82 27.38
C LEU A 14 34.70 -5.94 27.30
N MET A 15 34.09 -5.35 26.29
CA MET A 15 32.74 -5.70 25.88
C MET A 15 32.85 -6.98 25.03
N VAL A 16 32.82 -8.12 25.71
CA VAL A 16 32.65 -9.42 25.07
C VAL A 16 31.27 -9.43 24.41
N SER A 17 31.24 -9.63 23.09
CA SER A 17 30.02 -9.86 22.33
C SER A 17 29.39 -11.19 22.74
N PHE A 18 28.45 -11.15 23.69
CA PHE A 18 27.56 -12.28 23.93
C PHE A 18 26.57 -12.39 22.78
N THR A 19 26.90 -13.21 21.79
CA THR A 19 25.92 -13.77 20.84
C THR A 19 25.16 -14.90 21.53
N PRO A 20 23.85 -14.79 21.82
CA PRO A 20 23.09 -15.94 22.23
C PRO A 20 22.82 -16.78 20.97
N HIS A 21 23.48 -17.93 20.86
CA HIS A 21 23.10 -18.98 19.93
C HIS A 21 21.79 -19.64 20.41
N GLY A 22 20.68 -18.94 20.21
CA GLY A 22 19.34 -19.48 20.42
C GLY A 22 18.92 -20.30 19.21
N LYS A 23 18.82 -21.63 19.38
CA LYS A 23 18.17 -22.54 18.43
C LYS A 23 16.79 -21.98 18.06
N ARG A 24 16.66 -21.47 16.83
CA ARG A 24 15.37 -21.08 16.24
C ARG A 24 14.48 -22.32 16.14
N ARG A 25 13.53 -22.48 17.06
CA ARG A 25 12.33 -23.27 16.79
C ARG A 25 11.48 -22.46 15.81
N ASN A 26 11.53 -22.86 14.55
CA ASN A 26 10.65 -22.39 13.49
C ASN A 26 9.20 -22.75 13.82
N LEU A 27 8.49 -21.87 14.51
CA LEU A 27 7.03 -21.90 14.53
C LEU A 27 6.55 -21.18 13.28
N TYR A 28 6.42 -21.94 12.20
CA TYR A 28 5.64 -21.55 11.04
C TYR A 28 4.22 -21.23 11.52
N SER A 29 3.79 -19.97 11.35
CA SER A 29 2.37 -19.65 11.41
C SER A 29 1.71 -20.31 10.20
N THR A 30 1.19 -21.51 10.39
CA THR A 30 0.34 -22.21 9.41
C THR A 30 -0.92 -21.37 9.22
N VAL A 31 -0.90 -20.57 8.16
CA VAL A 31 -2.08 -19.99 7.55
C VAL A 31 -2.94 -21.16 7.08
N LEU A 32 -4.03 -21.44 7.80
CA LEU A 32 -5.09 -22.35 7.38
C LEU A 32 -5.74 -21.79 6.09
N GLN A 33 -5.16 -22.13 4.94
CA GLN A 33 -5.83 -22.08 3.64
C GLN A 33 -6.95 -23.14 3.66
N ARG A 34 -8.18 -22.71 3.97
CA ARG A 34 -9.36 -23.50 3.61
C ARG A 34 -9.50 -23.47 2.09
N TYR A 35 -9.04 -24.54 1.45
CA TYR A 35 -9.45 -24.92 0.10
C TYR A 35 -10.96 -25.21 0.13
N MET A 36 -11.76 -24.34 -0.50
CA MET A 36 -13.15 -24.65 -0.84
C MET A 36 -13.12 -25.47 -2.12
N SER A 37 -13.10 -26.79 -1.98
CA SER A 37 -13.34 -27.74 -3.08
C SER A 37 -14.82 -27.69 -3.44
N SER A 38 -15.14 -27.21 -4.64
CA SER A 38 -16.46 -27.29 -5.24
C SER A 38 -16.68 -28.70 -5.80
N LYS A 39 -17.15 -29.62 -4.97
CA LYS A 39 -17.85 -30.83 -5.42
C LYS A 39 -19.33 -30.67 -5.07
N ALA A 40 -20.13 -30.35 -6.09
CA ALA A 40 -21.58 -30.45 -5.97
C ALA A 40 -21.97 -31.93 -5.87
N PRO A 41 -22.81 -32.34 -4.92
CA PRO A 41 -23.44 -33.65 -4.98
C PRO A 41 -24.50 -33.62 -6.08
N SER A 42 -24.37 -34.53 -7.04
CA SER A 42 -25.41 -34.86 -8.01
C SER A 42 -26.60 -35.47 -7.28
N LEU A 43 -27.67 -34.70 -7.12
CA LEU A 43 -28.99 -35.23 -6.77
C LEU A 43 -29.60 -35.86 -8.02
N SER A 44 -29.60 -37.19 -8.04
CA SER A 44 -30.41 -37.98 -8.96
C SER A 44 -31.87 -37.92 -8.51
N CYS A 45 -32.74 -37.48 -9.40
CA CYS A 45 -34.18 -37.64 -9.26
C CYS A 45 -34.68 -38.52 -10.41
N HIS A 46 -34.83 -39.81 -10.12
CA HIS A 46 -35.81 -40.65 -10.80
C HIS A 46 -37.08 -40.63 -9.96
N ASN A 47 -38.16 -40.10 -10.52
CA ASN A 47 -39.42 -40.83 -10.66
C ASN A 47 -40.33 -40.07 -11.63
N LYS A 48 -40.77 -40.80 -12.67
CA LYS A 48 -41.79 -40.39 -13.61
C LYS A 48 -43.13 -40.68 -12.95
N GLU A 49 -43.91 -39.64 -12.65
CA GLU A 49 -45.36 -39.74 -12.58
C GLU A 49 -45.96 -38.63 -13.44
N SER A 50 -46.81 -39.06 -14.35
CA SER A 50 -47.51 -38.28 -15.37
C SER A 50 -48.52 -37.31 -14.77
N ILE A 51 -48.36 -36.02 -15.03
CA ILE A 51 -49.39 -34.99 -14.78
C ILE A 51 -49.54 -34.16 -16.07
N SER A 52 -50.80 -33.97 -16.48
CA SER A 52 -51.29 -33.33 -17.70
C SER A 52 -50.87 -31.85 -17.86
N PRO A 53 -50.89 -31.29 -19.09
CA PRO A 53 -50.44 -29.93 -19.34
C PRO A 53 -51.35 -28.88 -18.67
N PRO A 54 -50.82 -27.75 -18.18
CA PRO A 54 -51.63 -26.71 -17.57
C PRO A 54 -52.44 -25.97 -18.64
N LYS A 55 -53.71 -25.68 -18.31
CA LYS A 55 -54.62 -24.87 -19.15
C LYS A 55 -54.00 -23.50 -19.43
N GLN A 56 -54.06 -23.10 -20.70
CA GLN A 56 -53.67 -21.80 -21.23
C GLN A 56 -54.53 -20.70 -20.57
N LEU A 57 -53.91 -19.85 -19.75
CA LEU A 57 -54.55 -18.67 -19.16
C LEU A 57 -54.64 -17.57 -20.24
N GLU A 58 -55.85 -17.19 -20.63
CA GLU A 58 -56.08 -16.07 -21.56
C GLU A 58 -55.76 -14.73 -20.89
N LEU A 59 -54.58 -14.21 -21.19
CA LEU A 59 -54.08 -12.91 -20.73
C LEU A 59 -54.66 -11.71 -21.51
N ASP A 60 -55.36 -11.95 -22.62
CA ASP A 60 -55.81 -10.88 -23.51
C ASP A 60 -57.14 -10.25 -23.08
N GLY A 61 -57.99 -11.01 -22.37
CA GLY A 61 -59.22 -10.47 -21.77
C GLY A 61 -58.97 -9.46 -20.65
N TRP A 62 -57.83 -9.55 -19.94
CA TRP A 62 -57.47 -8.58 -18.89
C TRP A 62 -56.86 -7.29 -19.44
N LYS A 63 -56.23 -7.35 -20.61
CA LYS A 63 -55.62 -6.17 -21.27
C LYS A 63 -56.69 -5.22 -21.84
N THR A 64 -57.83 -5.75 -22.26
CA THR A 64 -58.95 -4.95 -22.77
C THR A 64 -59.68 -4.22 -21.64
N THR A 65 -59.89 -4.86 -20.48
CA THR A 65 -60.57 -4.25 -19.32
C THR A 65 -59.76 -3.12 -18.67
N MET A 66 -58.42 -3.21 -18.70
CA MET A 66 -57.55 -2.12 -18.23
C MET A 66 -57.41 -0.98 -19.26
N LYS A 67 -57.63 -1.23 -20.55
CA LYS A 67 -57.60 -0.18 -21.57
C LYS A 67 -58.89 0.62 -21.63
N SER A 68 -60.04 0.02 -21.30
CA SER A 68 -61.33 0.72 -21.28
C SER A 68 -61.54 1.59 -20.04
N SER A 69 -60.70 1.48 -19.02
CA SER A 69 -60.76 2.30 -17.80
C SER A 69 -59.90 3.56 -17.88
N ILE A 70 -59.23 3.80 -19.02
CA ILE A 70 -58.41 4.99 -19.27
C ILE A 70 -59.03 5.75 -20.46
N GLN A 71 -60.17 6.39 -20.23
CA GLN A 71 -60.68 7.41 -21.12
C GLN A 71 -61.47 8.47 -20.33
N GLU A 72 -60.84 9.64 -20.20
CA GLU A 72 -61.37 10.98 -19.79
C GLU A 72 -61.81 11.10 -18.31
N ASP A 73 -61.31 12.05 -17.51
CA ASP A 73 -61.39 13.51 -17.70
C ASP A 73 -60.15 14.28 -17.22
N GLY A 74 -59.84 15.37 -17.91
CA GLY A 74 -58.85 16.36 -17.51
C GLY A 74 -59.47 17.53 -16.75
N VAL A 75 -58.95 17.82 -15.56
CA VAL A 75 -59.02 19.15 -14.93
C VAL A 75 -57.67 19.48 -14.30
N SER A 76 -57.22 20.70 -14.57
CA SER A 76 -55.97 21.31 -14.13
C SER A 76 -56.00 21.69 -12.64
N VAL A 77 -55.10 21.12 -11.83
CA VAL A 77 -54.57 21.74 -10.61
C VAL A 77 -53.06 21.49 -10.58
N VAL A 78 -52.29 22.58 -10.64
CA VAL A 78 -50.83 22.59 -10.64
C VAL A 78 -50.39 22.94 -9.21
N SER A 79 -50.19 21.91 -8.37
CA SER A 79 -49.35 21.97 -7.17
C SER A 79 -49.03 20.59 -6.55
N ASP A 80 -49.72 19.50 -6.93
CA ASP A 80 -49.63 18.22 -6.22
C ASP A 80 -48.73 17.15 -6.88
N LYS A 81 -48.12 17.45 -8.03
CA LYS A 81 -47.37 16.44 -8.82
C LYS A 81 -46.16 15.86 -8.10
N ASP A 82 -45.51 16.62 -7.22
CA ASP A 82 -44.30 16.18 -6.52
C ASP A 82 -44.65 15.28 -5.32
N GLU A 83 -45.76 15.54 -4.63
CA GLU A 83 -46.30 14.71 -3.54
C GLU A 83 -46.80 13.36 -4.10
N ASP A 84 -47.56 13.38 -5.20
CA ASP A 84 -48.08 12.17 -5.85
C ASP A 84 -46.96 11.28 -6.41
N ALA A 85 -45.91 11.89 -6.97
CA ALA A 85 -44.75 11.15 -7.48
C ALA A 85 -43.89 10.54 -6.36
N LEU A 86 -43.80 11.21 -5.21
CA LEU A 86 -43.16 10.67 -4.01
C LEU A 86 -43.95 9.49 -3.43
N ALA A 87 -45.28 9.61 -3.37
CA ALA A 87 -46.18 8.53 -2.96
C ALA A 87 -46.05 7.30 -3.86
N ALA A 88 -46.10 7.48 -5.18
CA ALA A 88 -45.90 6.40 -6.16
C ALA A 88 -44.52 5.72 -6.05
N THR A 89 -43.48 6.50 -5.70
CA THR A 89 -42.13 5.97 -5.48
C THR A 89 -42.06 5.14 -4.21
N ARG A 90 -42.73 5.56 -3.13
CA ARG A 90 -42.83 4.81 -1.87
C ARG A 90 -43.59 3.49 -2.06
N GLU A 91 -44.73 3.53 -2.74
CA GLU A 91 -45.51 2.33 -3.07
C GLU A 91 -44.71 1.34 -3.95
N MET A 92 -43.97 1.84 -4.94
CA MET A 92 -43.09 1.00 -5.76
C MET A 92 -42.02 0.28 -4.91
N ILE A 93 -41.48 0.95 -3.89
CA ILE A 93 -40.49 0.38 -2.97
C ILE A 93 -41.12 -0.69 -2.08
N GLU A 94 -42.32 -0.44 -1.54
CA GLU A 94 -43.07 -1.39 -0.72
C GLU A 94 -43.46 -2.64 -1.51
N MET A 95 -43.97 -2.47 -2.73
CA MET A 95 -44.26 -3.57 -3.64
C MET A 95 -43.01 -4.43 -3.90
N ARG A 96 -41.84 -3.81 -4.06
CA ARG A 96 -40.57 -4.55 -4.23
C ARG A 96 -40.15 -5.30 -2.96
N ARG A 97 -40.44 -4.75 -1.78
CA ARG A 97 -40.20 -5.41 -0.48
C ARG A 97 -41.06 -6.67 -0.35
N LEU A 98 -42.34 -6.59 -0.72
CA LEU A 98 -43.26 -7.73 -0.75
C LEU A 98 -42.82 -8.80 -1.75
N LEU A 99 -42.27 -8.40 -2.90
CA LEU A 99 -41.70 -9.30 -3.90
C LEU A 99 -40.33 -9.90 -3.51
N GLY A 100 -39.83 -9.66 -2.29
CA GLY A 100 -38.55 -10.21 -1.81
C GLY A 100 -37.31 -9.63 -2.53
N SER A 101 -37.44 -8.47 -3.18
CA SER A 101 -36.32 -7.82 -3.86
C SER A 101 -35.35 -7.18 -2.85
N GLU A 102 -34.09 -7.04 -3.26
CA GLU A 102 -33.01 -6.43 -2.46
C GLU A 102 -33.21 -4.92 -2.26
N VAL A 103 -33.94 -4.55 -1.20
CA VAL A 103 -34.31 -3.17 -0.86
C VAL A 103 -33.86 -2.84 0.58
N PRO A 104 -33.32 -1.64 0.84
CA PRO A 104 -32.96 -1.18 2.19
C PRO A 104 -34.11 -1.20 3.20
N GLU A 105 -33.78 -1.27 4.50
CA GLU A 105 -34.78 -1.21 5.57
C GLU A 105 -35.27 0.22 5.85
N HIS A 106 -34.36 1.20 5.78
CA HIS A 106 -34.64 2.62 5.99
C HIS A 106 -34.09 3.42 4.82
N ILE A 107 -34.93 4.27 4.22
CA ILE A 107 -34.57 5.15 3.10
C ILE A 107 -34.82 6.59 3.55
N THR A 108 -33.80 7.44 3.42
CA THR A 108 -33.91 8.87 3.78
C THR A 108 -34.62 9.67 2.69
N GLU A 109 -35.17 10.84 3.03
CA GLU A 109 -35.88 11.71 2.09
C GLU A 109 -34.97 12.20 0.94
N GLU A 110 -33.69 12.42 1.22
CA GLU A 110 -32.68 12.75 0.20
C GLU A 110 -32.44 11.59 -0.78
N GLU A 111 -32.42 10.35 -0.27
CA GLU A 111 -32.26 9.14 -1.09
C GLU A 111 -33.50 8.87 -1.94
N LEU A 112 -34.70 9.20 -1.44
CA LEU A 112 -35.96 9.20 -2.19
C LEU A 112 -35.93 10.21 -3.34
N LYS A 113 -35.46 11.44 -3.10
CA LYS A 113 -35.31 12.46 -4.14
C LYS A 113 -34.33 12.01 -5.24
N THR A 114 -33.20 11.42 -4.88
CA THR A 114 -32.25 10.85 -5.88
C THR A 114 -32.81 9.67 -6.67
N LEU A 115 -33.79 8.93 -6.13
CA LEU A 115 -34.51 7.87 -6.86
C LEU A 115 -35.47 8.43 -7.91
N MET A 116 -36.10 9.58 -7.63
CA MET A 116 -36.97 10.27 -8.59
C MET A 116 -36.16 10.84 -9.76
N GLU A 117 -34.99 11.40 -9.48
CA GLU A 117 -34.08 11.97 -10.49
C GLU A 117 -33.45 10.92 -11.42
N CYS A 118 -33.62 9.62 -11.14
CA CYS A 118 -33.09 8.55 -11.98
C CYS A 118 -33.89 8.39 -13.29
N PRO A 119 -33.24 8.38 -14.47
CA PRO A 119 -33.92 8.42 -15.77
C PRO A 119 -34.59 7.10 -16.21
N SER A 120 -34.36 5.98 -15.51
CA SER A 120 -35.08 4.73 -15.83
C SER A 120 -35.29 3.80 -14.63
N LYS A 121 -36.30 2.93 -14.74
CA LYS A 121 -36.62 1.86 -13.77
C LYS A 121 -35.46 0.88 -13.54
N SER A 122 -34.51 0.78 -14.48
CA SER A 122 -33.30 -0.05 -14.33
C SER A 122 -32.23 0.64 -13.48
N ALA A 123 -32.08 1.96 -13.62
CA ALA A 123 -31.16 2.77 -12.81
C ALA A 123 -31.62 2.83 -11.35
N GLN A 124 -32.92 3.03 -11.12
CA GLN A 124 -33.54 2.99 -9.78
C GLN A 124 -33.27 1.65 -9.08
N ARG A 125 -33.39 0.52 -9.81
CA ARG A 125 -33.11 -0.82 -9.28
C ARG A 125 -31.64 -0.99 -8.89
N LYS A 126 -30.71 -0.50 -9.72
CA LYS A 126 -29.27 -0.53 -9.42
C LYS A 126 -28.94 0.30 -8.18
N TYR A 127 -29.60 1.45 -8.02
CA TYR A 127 -29.41 2.32 -6.87
C TYR A 127 -29.96 1.69 -5.58
N LEU A 128 -31.17 1.12 -5.60
CA LEU A 128 -31.72 0.38 -4.45
C LEU A 128 -30.80 -0.78 -4.02
N LYS A 129 -30.28 -1.54 -4.99
CA LYS A 129 -29.31 -2.63 -4.73
C LYS A 129 -28.00 -2.10 -4.13
N TYR A 130 -27.53 -0.94 -4.58
CA TYR A 130 -26.36 -0.27 -4.00
C TYR A 130 -26.60 0.14 -2.55
N LEU A 131 -27.74 0.78 -2.25
CA LEU A 131 -28.13 1.17 -0.89
C LEU A 131 -28.25 -0.06 0.02
N TYR A 132 -28.88 -1.13 -0.46
CA TYR A 132 -29.03 -2.38 0.29
C TYR A 132 -27.67 -3.01 0.61
N GLY A 133 -26.76 -3.03 -0.36
CA GLY A 133 -25.38 -3.48 -0.16
C GLY A 133 -24.63 -2.63 0.88
N LYS A 134 -24.79 -1.30 0.82
CA LYS A 134 -24.20 -0.35 1.78
C LYS A 134 -24.71 -0.59 3.20
N GLU A 135 -26.01 -0.85 3.36
CA GLU A 135 -26.64 -1.14 4.65
C GLU A 135 -26.17 -2.49 5.21
N LYS A 136 -26.17 -3.56 4.40
CA LYS A 136 -25.61 -4.87 4.79
C LYS A 136 -24.16 -4.77 5.24
N LEU A 137 -23.34 -3.97 4.55
CA LEU A 137 -21.95 -3.72 4.94
C LEU A 137 -21.85 -2.97 6.28
N LYS A 138 -22.75 -2.01 6.56
CA LYS A 138 -22.81 -1.33 7.87
C LYS A 138 -23.20 -2.31 8.97
N LYS A 139 -24.27 -3.09 8.79
CA LYS A 139 -24.71 -4.13 9.74
C LYS A 139 -23.64 -5.18 9.99
N ALA A 140 -22.99 -5.69 8.94
CA ALA A 140 -21.89 -6.65 9.08
C ALA A 140 -20.69 -6.06 9.83
N LYS A 141 -20.36 -4.78 9.63
CA LYS A 141 -19.33 -4.07 10.42
C LYS A 141 -19.73 -3.94 11.89
N GLN A 142 -20.99 -3.62 12.17
CA GLN A 142 -21.52 -3.48 13.52
C GLN A 142 -21.50 -4.82 14.28
N ILE A 143 -22.03 -5.88 13.66
CA ILE A 143 -21.98 -7.26 14.19
C ILE A 143 -20.51 -7.69 14.42
N LYS A 144 -19.60 -7.38 13.48
CA LYS A 144 -18.16 -7.67 13.66
C LYS A 144 -17.54 -6.88 14.82
N LYS A 145 -18.01 -5.67 15.09
CA LYS A 145 -17.56 -4.83 16.20
C LYS A 145 -18.10 -5.37 17.54
N GLU A 146 -19.37 -5.76 17.59
CA GLU A 146 -20.02 -6.38 18.74
C GLU A 146 -19.37 -7.73 19.07
N LYS A 147 -19.25 -8.65 18.10
CA LYS A 147 -18.53 -9.92 18.30
C LYS A 147 -17.09 -9.72 18.76
N LYS A 148 -16.41 -8.67 18.29
CA LYS A 148 -15.05 -8.33 18.75
C LYS A 148 -15.05 -7.73 20.16
N ALA A 149 -16.10 -7.01 20.55
CA ALA A 149 -16.26 -6.48 21.89
C ALA A 149 -16.61 -7.61 22.87
N GLU A 150 -17.55 -8.49 22.52
CA GLU A 150 -17.88 -9.71 23.25
C GLU A 150 -16.66 -10.60 23.43
N ALA A 151 -15.92 -10.91 22.35
CA ALA A 151 -14.67 -11.68 22.47
C ALA A 151 -13.60 -10.97 23.32
N ARG A 152 -13.61 -9.62 23.39
CA ARG A 152 -12.73 -8.86 24.30
C ARG A 152 -13.20 -8.92 25.74
N GLU A 153 -14.50 -8.86 25.99
CA GLU A 153 -15.09 -8.99 27.32
C GLU A 153 -14.97 -10.42 27.85
N GLU A 154 -15.17 -11.42 27.00
CA GLU A 154 -14.92 -12.83 27.30
C GLU A 154 -13.42 -13.08 27.55
N ALA A 155 -12.53 -12.53 26.73
CA ALA A 155 -11.09 -12.57 27.01
C ALA A 155 -10.73 -11.82 28.30
N LYS A 156 -11.42 -10.72 28.67
CA LYS A 156 -11.22 -10.04 29.95
C LYS A 156 -11.72 -10.87 31.13
N LYS A 157 -12.87 -11.55 30.99
CA LYS A 157 -13.46 -12.44 32.02
C LYS A 157 -12.63 -13.70 32.20
N ALA A 158 -12.19 -14.33 31.11
CA ALA A 158 -11.23 -15.44 31.13
C ALA A 158 -9.91 -15.00 31.78
N LYS A 159 -9.39 -13.82 31.43
CA LYS A 159 -8.24 -13.22 32.11
C LYS A 159 -8.49 -12.93 33.59
N LEU A 160 -9.69 -12.52 34.00
CA LEU A 160 -10.03 -12.28 35.41
C LEU A 160 -10.05 -13.58 36.21
N LEU A 161 -10.47 -14.68 35.59
CA LEU A 161 -10.40 -16.03 36.16
C LEU A 161 -8.96 -16.55 36.22
N GLU A 162 -8.15 -16.33 35.17
CA GLU A 162 -6.71 -16.64 35.12
C GLU A 162 -5.85 -15.72 36.01
N ILE A 163 -6.32 -14.51 36.36
CA ILE A 163 -5.62 -13.55 37.25
C ILE A 163 -5.31 -14.13 38.65
N THR A 164 -5.95 -15.23 39.03
CA THR A 164 -5.63 -15.99 40.25
C THR A 164 -4.28 -16.73 40.18
N THR A 165 -3.68 -16.90 39.01
CA THR A 165 -2.33 -17.43 38.82
C THR A 165 -1.33 -16.28 38.59
N SER A 166 -0.48 -16.00 39.58
CA SER A 166 0.36 -14.78 39.62
C SER A 166 1.41 -14.64 38.48
N LYS A 167 1.64 -15.71 37.70
CA LYS A 167 2.64 -15.75 36.62
C LYS A 167 2.21 -15.00 35.36
N GLU A 168 0.92 -15.01 35.02
CA GLU A 168 0.44 -14.40 33.76
C GLU A 168 0.37 -12.87 33.82
N GLN A 169 0.07 -12.30 34.99
CA GLN A 169 0.08 -10.84 35.20
C GLN A 169 1.45 -10.23 34.95
N GLN A 170 2.52 -10.91 35.37
CA GLN A 170 3.89 -10.47 35.14
C GLN A 170 4.18 -10.44 33.63
N GLU A 171 3.87 -11.51 32.90
CA GLU A 171 4.08 -11.60 31.45
C GLU A 171 3.34 -10.50 30.67
N PHE A 172 2.06 -10.22 30.99
CA PHE A 172 1.30 -9.14 30.34
C PHE A 172 1.85 -7.74 30.64
N MET A 173 2.33 -7.50 31.87
CA MET A 173 2.99 -6.23 32.20
C MET A 173 4.32 -6.10 31.47
N PHE A 174 5.11 -7.17 31.39
CA PHE A 174 6.36 -7.19 30.62
C PHE A 174 6.11 -6.92 29.14
N LEU A 175 5.07 -7.48 28.52
CA LEU A 175 4.69 -7.20 27.12
C LEU A 175 4.37 -5.71 26.88
N ARG A 176 3.60 -5.06 27.77
CA ARG A 176 3.28 -3.63 27.63
C ARG A 176 4.48 -2.72 27.86
N LEU A 177 5.30 -3.04 28.86
CA LEU A 177 6.55 -2.35 29.11
C LEU A 177 7.48 -2.52 27.91
N TRP A 178 7.55 -3.72 27.33
CA TRP A 178 8.33 -4.01 26.14
C TRP A 178 7.87 -3.18 24.94
N ASP A 179 6.56 -3.07 24.68
CA ASP A 179 6.03 -2.20 23.61
C ASP A 179 6.40 -0.73 23.81
N ARG A 180 6.32 -0.22 25.04
CA ARG A 180 6.71 1.16 25.35
C ARG A 180 8.22 1.37 25.13
N GLN A 181 9.04 0.46 25.64
CA GLN A 181 10.50 0.53 25.49
C GLN A 181 10.92 0.39 24.03
N ILE A 182 10.28 -0.50 23.26
CA ILE A 182 10.46 -0.61 21.81
C ILE A 182 10.15 0.72 21.13
N ASN A 183 9.00 1.34 21.43
CA ASN A 183 8.63 2.61 20.80
C ASN A 183 9.64 3.72 21.13
N ILE A 184 10.14 3.76 22.36
CA ILE A 184 11.20 4.69 22.77
C ILE A 184 12.49 4.42 21.99
N ALA A 185 12.93 3.16 21.90
CA ALA A 185 14.12 2.78 21.14
C ALA A 185 13.98 3.11 19.65
N MET A 186 12.82 2.85 19.05
CA MET A 186 12.51 3.25 17.68
C MET A 186 12.52 4.77 17.50
N GLY A 187 12.00 5.52 18.48
CA GLY A 187 12.07 6.97 18.51
C GLY A 187 13.51 7.48 18.51
N TRP A 188 14.37 6.93 19.38
CA TRP A 188 15.80 7.28 19.42
C TRP A 188 16.51 7.01 18.10
N LYS A 189 16.24 5.85 17.47
CA LYS A 189 16.76 5.56 16.12
C LYS A 189 16.29 6.58 15.08
N GLY A 190 15.02 6.98 15.14
CA GLY A 190 14.49 8.01 14.26
C GLY A 190 15.17 9.38 14.46
N VAL A 191 15.41 9.79 15.71
CA VAL A 191 16.13 11.03 16.03
C VAL A 191 17.58 10.96 15.53
N GLN A 192 18.26 9.83 15.75
CA GLN A 192 19.61 9.61 15.24
C GLN A 192 19.66 9.67 13.71
N ALA A 193 18.67 9.06 13.03
CA ALA A 193 18.55 9.13 11.59
C ALA A 193 18.29 10.56 11.10
N MET A 194 17.51 11.38 11.80
CA MET A 194 17.34 12.79 11.43
C MET A 194 18.64 13.59 11.46
N GLN A 195 19.56 13.28 12.39
CA GLN A 195 20.83 14.00 12.53
C GLN A 195 21.93 13.47 11.61
N PHE A 196 22.04 12.14 11.48
CA PHE A 196 23.19 11.49 10.84
C PHE A 196 22.80 10.49 9.74
N GLY A 197 21.50 10.22 9.57
CA GLY A 197 21.01 9.24 8.62
C GLY A 197 21.11 9.72 7.18
N GLN A 198 21.30 8.78 6.26
CA GLN A 198 21.27 9.04 4.83
C GLN A 198 19.89 9.60 4.42
N PRO A 199 19.81 10.71 3.67
CA PRO A 199 18.53 11.24 3.20
C PRO A 199 17.87 10.32 2.16
N LEU A 200 16.57 10.08 2.32
CA LEU A 200 15.70 9.45 1.32
C LEU A 200 14.52 10.35 1.05
N VAL A 201 14.33 10.73 -0.20
CA VAL A 201 13.34 11.74 -0.59
C VAL A 201 12.13 11.08 -1.24
N PHE A 202 10.94 11.48 -0.80
CA PHE A 202 9.68 11.24 -1.48
C PHE A 202 9.21 12.55 -2.11
N ASP A 203 9.19 12.59 -3.45
CA ASP A 203 8.77 13.76 -4.23
C ASP A 203 7.23 13.78 -4.36
N MET A 204 6.59 14.78 -3.75
CA MET A 204 5.12 14.91 -3.67
C MET A 204 4.49 15.73 -4.80
N ASP A 205 5.27 16.20 -5.79
CA ASP A 205 4.76 16.99 -6.92
C ASP A 205 4.22 16.09 -8.04
N TYR A 206 3.24 15.26 -7.65
CA TYR A 206 2.43 14.40 -8.52
C TYR A 206 0.91 14.55 -8.29
N GLU A 207 0.50 15.48 -7.42
CA GLU A 207 -0.90 15.69 -7.03
C GLU A 207 -1.85 15.81 -8.23
N ASN A 208 -1.46 16.57 -9.25
CA ASN A 208 -2.27 16.83 -10.44
C ASN A 208 -2.45 15.60 -11.34
N TYR A 209 -1.62 14.56 -11.19
CA TYR A 209 -1.67 13.36 -12.02
C TYR A 209 -2.53 12.25 -11.41
N MET A 210 -3.02 12.42 -10.17
CA MET A 210 -3.75 11.39 -9.44
C MET A 210 -5.19 11.78 -9.17
N LYS A 211 -6.08 10.78 -9.26
CA LYS A 211 -7.45 10.90 -8.79
C LYS A 211 -7.49 10.87 -7.25
N PRO A 212 -8.56 11.39 -6.61
CA PRO A 212 -8.65 11.42 -5.14
C PRO A 212 -8.53 10.05 -4.44
N PHE A 213 -8.89 8.95 -5.09
CA PHE A 213 -8.69 7.61 -4.52
C PHE A 213 -7.24 7.12 -4.66
N GLU A 214 -6.51 7.55 -5.69
CA GLU A 214 -5.10 7.20 -5.93
C GLU A 214 -4.21 7.95 -4.95
N LEU A 215 -4.51 9.23 -4.71
CA LEU A 215 -3.87 10.03 -3.68
C LEU A 215 -4.00 9.39 -2.29
N ARG A 216 -5.20 8.90 -1.92
CA ARG A 216 -5.41 8.16 -0.65
C ARG A 216 -4.59 6.88 -0.56
N ASN A 217 -4.37 6.20 -1.68
CA ASN A 217 -3.51 5.02 -1.73
C ASN A 217 -2.03 5.41 -1.61
N ALA A 218 -1.59 6.47 -2.28
CA ALA A 218 -0.23 7.01 -2.17
C ALA A 218 0.09 7.38 -0.72
N VAL A 219 -0.81 8.12 -0.07
CA VAL A 219 -0.70 8.45 1.36
C VAL A 219 -0.63 7.19 2.22
N SER A 220 -1.47 6.18 1.96
CA SER A 220 -1.40 4.92 2.72
C SER A 220 -0.06 4.19 2.55
N GLN A 221 0.52 4.18 1.35
CA GLN A 221 1.85 3.61 1.12
C GLN A 221 2.97 4.42 1.79
N LEU A 222 2.84 5.75 1.87
CA LEU A 222 3.78 6.61 2.61
C LEU A 222 3.74 6.32 4.11
N LEU A 223 2.56 6.13 4.68
CA LEU A 223 2.39 5.72 6.08
C LEU A 223 3.07 4.38 6.36
N GLU A 224 2.89 3.41 5.46
CA GLU A 224 3.56 2.11 5.56
C GLU A 224 5.09 2.25 5.43
N SER A 225 5.55 3.11 4.52
CA SER A 225 6.96 3.38 4.28
C SER A 225 7.66 3.93 5.52
N GLU A 226 7.07 4.95 6.16
CA GLU A 226 7.57 5.50 7.43
C GLU A 226 7.57 4.44 8.54
N GLY A 227 6.52 3.62 8.62
CA GLY A 227 6.45 2.52 9.59
C GLY A 227 7.51 1.43 9.38
N TRP A 228 7.92 1.14 8.15
CA TRP A 228 9.04 0.25 7.87
C TRP A 228 10.37 0.87 8.25
N ASN A 229 10.60 2.13 7.89
CA ASN A 229 11.81 2.86 8.22
C ASN A 229 12.06 2.92 9.74
N ARG A 230 11.04 3.27 10.52
CA ARG A 230 11.13 3.36 11.98
C ARG A 230 11.50 2.03 12.66
N ARG A 231 11.16 0.89 12.04
CA ARG A 231 11.46 -0.44 12.57
C ARG A 231 12.86 -0.93 12.20
N ASP A 232 13.48 -0.35 11.17
CA ASP A 232 14.77 -0.78 10.65
C ASP A 232 15.90 -0.54 11.67
N VAL A 233 17.01 -1.26 11.51
CA VAL A 233 18.21 -1.12 12.36
C VAL A 233 18.91 0.20 12.11
N ASP A 234 18.94 0.64 10.86
CA ASP A 234 19.63 1.86 10.42
C ASP A 234 18.70 2.65 9.47
N PRO A 235 17.75 3.44 10.04
CA PRO A 235 16.75 4.15 9.26
C PRO A 235 17.34 5.23 8.35
N PHE A 236 16.63 5.53 7.27
CA PHE A 236 16.85 6.75 6.49
C PHE A 236 16.31 7.98 7.22
N HIS A 237 16.91 9.14 6.94
CA HIS A 237 16.21 10.40 7.16
C HIS A 237 15.21 10.62 6.03
N ILE A 238 13.92 10.42 6.31
CA ILE A 238 12.86 10.61 5.30
C ILE A 238 12.61 12.11 5.09
N TYR A 239 12.60 12.52 3.82
CA TYR A 239 12.20 13.84 3.35
C TYR A 239 10.93 13.75 2.51
N PHE A 240 9.94 14.56 2.85
CA PHE A 240 8.79 14.83 1.99
C PHE A 240 9.00 16.20 1.35
N CYS A 241 9.41 16.20 0.08
CA CYS A 241 9.71 17.41 -0.69
C CYS A 241 8.56 17.76 -1.63
N ASN A 242 8.52 19.01 -2.07
CA ASN A 242 7.43 19.58 -2.88
C ASN A 242 6.04 19.39 -2.25
N LEU A 243 5.95 19.31 -0.92
CA LEU A 243 4.68 19.15 -0.22
C LEU A 243 4.06 20.54 0.02
N LYS A 244 3.25 21.02 -0.94
CA LYS A 244 2.58 22.32 -0.85
C LYS A 244 1.66 22.40 0.36
N ILE A 245 1.70 23.51 1.09
CA ILE A 245 0.76 23.81 2.18
C ILE A 245 -0.66 23.89 1.61
N ASN A 246 -1.63 23.37 2.35
CA ASN A 246 -3.04 23.25 2.01
C ASN A 246 -3.38 22.39 0.77
N SER A 247 -2.40 21.64 0.23
CA SER A 247 -2.64 20.61 -0.80
C SER A 247 -3.57 19.49 -0.33
N ALA A 248 -4.19 18.78 -1.27
CA ALA A 248 -4.94 17.56 -0.97
C ALA A 248 -4.02 16.49 -0.36
N TYR A 249 -2.75 16.47 -0.77
CA TYR A 249 -1.72 15.61 -0.19
C TYR A 249 -1.53 15.86 1.31
N GLN A 250 -1.27 17.11 1.69
CA GLN A 250 -1.04 17.48 3.08
C GLN A 250 -2.28 17.23 3.94
N LYS A 251 -3.47 17.62 3.44
CA LYS A 251 -4.75 17.42 4.14
C LYS A 251 -4.99 15.93 4.44
N GLU A 252 -4.76 15.06 3.47
CA GLU A 252 -4.96 13.63 3.66
C GLU A 252 -3.89 13.00 4.56
N LEU A 253 -2.63 13.46 4.49
CA LEU A 253 -1.57 13.04 5.42
C LEU A 253 -1.94 13.39 6.87
N VAL A 254 -2.25 14.66 7.15
CA VAL A 254 -2.62 15.14 8.48
C VAL A 254 -3.82 14.35 9.04
N LYS A 255 -4.85 14.13 8.21
CA LYS A 255 -6.02 13.32 8.57
C LYS A 255 -5.66 11.88 8.95
N ARG A 256 -4.80 11.22 8.16
CA ARG A 256 -4.43 9.81 8.35
C ARG A 256 -3.49 9.61 9.53
N TYR A 257 -2.66 10.59 9.86
CA TYR A 257 -1.81 10.56 11.06
C TYR A 257 -2.54 10.95 12.35
N SER A 258 -3.80 11.41 12.29
CA SER A 258 -4.69 11.60 13.44
C SER A 258 -4.04 12.37 14.61
N GLY A 259 -3.41 13.52 14.31
CA GLY A 259 -2.71 14.36 15.30
C GLY A 259 -1.30 13.91 15.68
N LYS A 260 -0.75 12.87 15.05
CA LYS A 260 0.66 12.47 15.18
C LYS A 260 1.57 13.07 14.12
N TRP A 261 1.01 13.83 13.17
CA TRP A 261 1.76 14.45 12.07
C TRP A 261 2.96 15.26 12.59
N ASP A 262 2.73 16.09 13.61
CA ASP A 262 3.76 16.95 14.20
C ASP A 262 4.82 16.16 15.03
N LYS A 263 4.55 14.89 15.31
CA LYS A 263 5.44 13.99 16.07
C LYS A 263 6.24 13.05 15.17
N LEU A 264 6.11 13.17 13.85
CA LEU A 264 6.85 12.33 12.92
C LEU A 264 8.30 12.76 12.85
N LEU A 265 9.19 11.77 12.89
CA LEU A 265 10.64 11.98 12.79
C LEU A 265 11.07 11.99 11.32
N LEU A 266 10.50 12.93 10.56
CA LEU A 266 10.77 13.16 9.14
C LEU A 266 10.71 14.65 8.83
N THR A 267 11.36 15.06 7.75
CA THR A 267 11.38 16.47 7.33
C THR A 267 10.38 16.67 6.20
N ALA A 268 9.32 17.43 6.45
CA ALA A 268 8.34 17.82 5.43
C ALA A 268 8.57 19.28 5.01
N THR A 269 8.66 19.53 3.70
CA THR A 269 8.98 20.86 3.16
C THR A 269 8.35 21.08 1.79
N GLU A 270 8.02 22.35 1.49
CA GLU A 270 7.55 22.78 0.18
C GLU A 270 8.68 22.84 -0.87
N LYS A 271 9.94 22.91 -0.42
CA LYS A 271 11.12 23.07 -1.27
C LYS A 271 11.35 21.86 -2.17
N SER A 272 11.97 22.09 -3.32
CA SER A 272 12.41 21.04 -4.22
C SER A 272 13.63 20.31 -3.63
N PRO A 273 13.81 19.01 -3.92
CA PRO A 273 15.00 18.28 -3.50
C PRO A 273 16.31 18.94 -3.96
N ILE A 274 16.28 19.65 -5.08
CA ILE A 274 17.43 20.32 -5.68
C ILE A 274 17.83 21.58 -4.91
N ASP A 275 16.88 22.20 -4.21
CA ASP A 275 17.14 23.39 -3.39
C ASP A 275 17.74 23.01 -2.03
N LEU A 276 17.61 21.74 -1.64
CA LEU A 276 18.04 21.21 -0.34
C LEU A 276 19.37 20.47 -0.42
N PHE A 277 19.66 19.85 -1.56
CA PHE A 277 20.78 18.94 -1.71
C PHE A 277 21.62 19.25 -2.95
N PRO A 278 22.94 18.98 -2.91
CA PRO A 278 23.79 19.12 -4.09
C PRO A 278 23.31 18.24 -5.24
N LYS A 279 23.11 18.83 -6.41
CA LYS A 279 22.56 18.12 -7.58
C LYS A 279 23.32 16.84 -7.94
N ASP A 280 24.64 16.83 -7.79
CA ASP A 280 25.50 15.69 -8.13
C ASP A 280 25.39 14.51 -7.15
N SER A 281 24.84 14.72 -5.96
CA SER A 281 24.56 13.65 -4.99
C SER A 281 23.20 13.01 -5.20
N ILE A 282 22.33 13.59 -6.04
CA ILE A 282 20.94 13.14 -6.22
C ILE A 282 20.83 12.09 -7.32
N ILE A 283 20.10 11.01 -7.02
CA ILE A 283 19.70 9.97 -7.99
C ILE A 283 18.19 9.81 -7.96
N TYR A 284 17.52 10.07 -9.08
CA TYR A 284 16.09 9.87 -9.22
C TYR A 284 15.80 8.41 -9.62
N LEU A 285 15.08 7.68 -8.77
CA LEU A 285 14.69 6.30 -9.03
C LEU A 285 13.41 6.24 -9.86
N THR A 286 13.49 5.63 -11.04
CA THR A 286 12.33 5.42 -11.93
C THR A 286 12.51 4.14 -12.73
N ALA A 287 11.44 3.36 -12.89
CA ALA A 287 11.49 2.10 -13.63
C ALA A 287 11.84 2.29 -15.11
N ASP A 288 11.55 3.47 -15.66
CA ASP A 288 11.76 3.83 -17.06
C ASP A 288 13.19 4.32 -17.36
N SER A 289 14.07 4.37 -16.34
CA SER A 289 15.45 4.82 -16.53
C SER A 289 16.24 3.84 -17.41
N PRO A 290 17.05 4.32 -18.37
CA PRO A 290 17.96 3.44 -19.11
C PRO A 290 19.09 2.89 -18.24
N ASN A 291 19.46 3.60 -17.16
CA ASN A 291 20.59 3.22 -16.30
C ASN A 291 20.12 2.24 -15.22
N ILE A 292 20.82 1.13 -15.06
CA ILE A 292 20.50 0.10 -14.07
C ILE A 292 21.35 0.33 -12.81
N MET A 293 20.69 0.39 -11.65
CA MET A 293 21.33 0.45 -10.35
C MET A 293 22.04 -0.88 -10.06
N THR A 294 23.37 -0.89 -10.11
CA THR A 294 24.16 -2.10 -9.82
C THR A 294 24.51 -2.25 -8.34
N THR A 295 24.80 -1.12 -7.68
CA THR A 295 25.31 -1.06 -6.32
C THR A 295 24.64 0.08 -5.58
N PHE A 296 24.24 -0.18 -4.33
CA PHE A 296 23.76 0.87 -3.45
C PHE A 296 24.92 1.75 -2.99
N LYS A 297 24.78 3.05 -3.24
CA LYS A 297 25.73 4.11 -2.85
C LYS A 297 25.21 4.83 -1.61
N HIS A 298 25.98 4.82 -0.52
CA HIS A 298 25.63 5.45 0.76
C HIS A 298 25.88 6.96 0.78
N ASP A 299 26.67 7.49 -0.17
CA ASP A 299 26.98 8.91 -0.35
C ASP A 299 25.94 9.66 -1.21
N LYS A 300 24.98 8.93 -1.79
CA LYS A 300 23.96 9.47 -2.70
C LYS A 300 22.60 9.60 -2.02
N ILE A 301 21.79 10.51 -2.56
CA ILE A 301 20.44 10.79 -2.09
C ILE A 301 19.46 10.28 -3.14
N TYR A 302 18.66 9.28 -2.76
CA TYR A 302 17.69 8.70 -3.67
C TYR A 302 16.37 9.45 -3.58
N ILE A 303 15.78 9.73 -4.75
CA ILE A 303 14.43 10.28 -4.87
C ILE A 303 13.49 9.19 -5.38
N ILE A 304 12.36 9.01 -4.69
CA ILE A 304 11.23 8.19 -5.11
C ILE A 304 10.07 9.16 -5.41
N GLY A 305 9.47 9.05 -6.59
CA GLY A 305 8.24 9.80 -6.90
C GLY A 305 7.06 9.25 -6.11
N SER A 306 6.42 10.08 -5.29
CA SER A 306 5.18 9.73 -4.57
C SER A 306 4.01 9.71 -5.53
N PHE A 307 3.96 8.72 -6.41
CA PHE A 307 2.98 8.62 -7.47
C PHE A 307 2.39 7.22 -7.52
N VAL A 308 1.06 7.14 -7.39
CA VAL A 308 0.32 5.89 -7.52
C VAL A 308 -0.60 6.01 -8.72
N ASP A 309 -0.30 5.23 -9.75
CA ASP A 309 -1.09 5.19 -10.97
C ASP A 309 -1.56 3.76 -11.25
N LYS A 310 -2.87 3.58 -11.42
CA LYS A 310 -3.44 2.29 -11.83
C LYS A 310 -3.32 2.04 -13.34
N ASN A 311 -3.30 3.09 -14.15
CA ASN A 311 -3.26 3.04 -15.60
C ASN A 311 -1.84 3.20 -16.17
N THR A 312 -0.83 3.32 -15.32
CA THR A 312 0.60 3.44 -15.67
C THR A 312 0.87 4.50 -16.74
N GLN A 313 0.97 5.76 -16.32
CA GLN A 313 1.52 6.86 -17.11
C GLN A 313 3.04 6.73 -17.22
N VAL A 314 3.48 5.98 -18.23
CA VAL A 314 4.89 5.70 -18.53
C VAL A 314 5.66 7.00 -18.72
N GLY A 315 6.85 7.09 -18.13
CA GLY A 315 7.81 8.16 -18.38
C GLY A 315 7.60 9.47 -17.61
N THR A 316 6.53 9.61 -16.81
CA THR A 316 6.22 10.86 -16.09
C THR A 316 7.37 11.30 -15.17
N SER A 317 7.85 10.39 -14.33
CA SER A 317 8.96 10.67 -13.41
C SER A 317 10.31 10.79 -14.12
N LEU A 318 10.52 10.04 -15.20
CA LEU A 318 11.73 10.13 -16.03
C LEU A 318 11.82 11.50 -16.73
N ALA A 319 10.71 11.97 -17.30
CA ALA A 319 10.64 13.28 -17.95
C ALA A 319 10.92 14.41 -16.95
N LYS A 320 10.36 14.32 -15.74
CA LYS A 320 10.63 15.27 -14.65
C LYS A 320 12.10 15.30 -14.26
N ALA A 321 12.71 14.14 -14.04
CA ALA A 321 14.13 14.04 -13.69
C ALA A 321 15.05 14.58 -14.80
N LYS A 322 14.73 14.29 -16.08
CA LYS A 322 15.46 14.83 -17.24
C LYS A 322 15.35 16.34 -17.35
N ARG A 323 14.16 16.92 -17.17
CA ARG A 323 13.96 18.39 -17.18
C ARG A 323 14.80 19.09 -16.10
N LEU A 324 14.99 18.42 -14.97
CA LEU A 324 15.81 18.91 -13.86
C LEU A 324 17.30 18.53 -13.99
N ASN A 325 17.68 17.84 -15.08
CA ASN A 325 19.03 17.35 -15.36
C ASN A 325 19.62 16.52 -14.21
N LEU A 326 18.81 15.63 -13.64
CA LEU A 326 19.21 14.71 -12.56
C LEU A 326 19.67 13.36 -13.12
N ALA A 327 20.60 12.70 -12.42
CA ALA A 327 20.93 11.31 -12.70
C ALA A 327 19.71 10.42 -12.39
N THR A 328 19.43 9.45 -13.26
CA THR A 328 18.31 8.52 -13.11
C THR A 328 18.80 7.09 -13.06
N GLU A 329 18.22 6.26 -12.20
CA GLU A 329 18.55 4.82 -12.13
C GLU A 329 17.26 4.00 -11.95
N ARG A 330 17.23 2.77 -12.49
CA ARG A 330 16.18 1.78 -12.26
C ARG A 330 16.72 0.58 -11.49
N LEU A 331 15.87 -0.10 -10.72
CA LEU A 331 16.25 -1.33 -10.03
C LEU A 331 16.57 -2.45 -11.05
N PRO A 332 17.52 -3.37 -10.75
CA PRO A 332 17.95 -4.44 -11.65
C PRO A 332 16.95 -5.61 -11.69
N LEU A 333 15.65 -5.34 -11.75
CA LEU A 333 14.59 -6.35 -11.62
C LEU A 333 14.70 -7.46 -12.67
N ASP A 334 15.01 -7.09 -13.92
CA ASP A 334 15.12 -8.03 -15.06
C ASP A 334 16.30 -8.99 -14.92
N LYS A 335 17.29 -8.66 -14.08
CA LYS A 335 18.49 -9.48 -13.87
C LYS A 335 18.26 -10.59 -12.85
N TYR A 336 17.37 -10.38 -11.89
CA TYR A 336 17.20 -11.25 -10.73
C TYR A 336 15.82 -11.94 -10.69
N LEU A 337 14.81 -11.41 -11.38
CA LEU A 337 13.45 -11.92 -11.34
C LEU A 337 12.98 -12.31 -12.74
N GLN A 338 12.36 -13.49 -12.84
CA GLN A 338 11.66 -13.92 -14.05
C GLN A 338 10.25 -13.34 -14.05
N TRP A 339 9.97 -12.48 -15.03
CA TRP A 339 8.70 -11.79 -15.16
C TRP A 339 7.75 -12.57 -16.08
N ASP A 340 6.57 -12.90 -15.57
CA ASP A 340 5.49 -13.49 -16.36
C ASP A 340 4.50 -12.39 -16.77
N LEU A 341 3.65 -11.98 -15.82
CA LEU A 341 2.62 -10.95 -15.93
C LEU A 341 2.72 -10.04 -14.70
N GLY A 342 3.19 -8.81 -14.89
CA GLY A 342 3.26 -7.84 -13.80
C GLY A 342 3.95 -6.55 -14.19
N SER A 343 3.48 -5.43 -13.63
CA SER A 343 4.16 -4.15 -13.81
C SER A 343 5.45 -4.11 -13.00
N LYS A 344 6.52 -3.63 -13.64
CA LYS A 344 7.83 -3.36 -13.01
C LYS A 344 7.80 -2.13 -12.09
N ASN A 345 6.70 -1.38 -12.12
CA ASN A 345 6.40 -0.30 -11.18
C ASN A 345 6.06 -0.88 -9.81
N LEU A 346 6.94 -0.67 -8.84
CA LEU A 346 6.77 -1.07 -7.45
C LEU A 346 6.10 0.05 -6.65
N THR A 347 5.45 -0.32 -5.55
CA THR A 347 4.81 0.65 -4.64
C THR A 347 5.84 1.36 -3.75
N LEU A 348 5.46 2.48 -3.15
CA LEU A 348 6.37 3.29 -2.32
C LEU A 348 6.92 2.50 -1.12
N ASP A 349 6.07 1.69 -0.49
CA ASP A 349 6.43 0.80 0.62
C ASP A 349 7.39 -0.31 0.17
N GLN A 350 7.23 -0.85 -1.05
CA GLN A 350 8.14 -1.85 -1.61
C GLN A 350 9.50 -1.23 -1.90
N MET A 351 9.52 -0.03 -2.48
CA MET A 351 10.76 0.68 -2.79
C MET A 351 11.60 0.94 -1.54
N ILE A 352 11.01 1.49 -0.47
CA ILE A 352 11.79 1.75 0.76
C ILE A 352 12.29 0.47 1.42
N ARG A 353 11.50 -0.62 1.41
CA ARG A 353 11.94 -1.92 1.96
C ARG A 353 13.13 -2.50 1.20
N ILE A 354 13.12 -2.37 -0.13
CA ILE A 354 14.25 -2.77 -0.98
C ILE A 354 15.47 -1.92 -0.65
N LEU A 355 15.32 -0.58 -0.58
CA LEU A 355 16.44 0.31 -0.29
C LEU A 355 17.01 0.11 1.12
N LEU A 356 16.17 -0.10 2.14
CA LEU A 356 16.61 -0.43 3.50
C LEU A 356 17.41 -1.74 3.52
N SER A 357 16.91 -2.78 2.85
CA SER A 357 17.64 -4.05 2.73
C SER A 357 18.97 -3.87 2.01
N MET A 358 18.99 -3.11 0.91
CA MET A 358 20.23 -2.82 0.17
C MET A 358 21.23 -2.02 0.99
N LYS A 359 20.76 -1.07 1.81
CA LYS A 359 21.60 -0.27 2.71
C LYS A 359 22.25 -1.14 3.79
N ASN A 360 21.51 -2.11 4.32
CA ASN A 360 21.96 -2.98 5.42
C ASN A 360 22.82 -4.15 4.95
N THR A 361 22.46 -4.82 3.85
CA THR A 361 23.09 -6.08 3.43
C THR A 361 23.81 -6.01 2.09
N GLY A 362 23.51 -5.01 1.26
CA GLY A 362 24.08 -4.87 -0.08
C GLY A 362 23.68 -5.97 -1.07
N SER A 363 22.79 -6.90 -0.67
CA SER A 363 22.40 -8.05 -1.47
C SER A 363 21.05 -7.86 -2.16
N TRP A 364 21.08 -7.86 -3.50
CA TRP A 364 19.86 -7.81 -4.31
C TRP A 364 18.95 -9.02 -4.11
N GLU A 365 19.51 -10.19 -3.80
CA GLU A 365 18.70 -11.41 -3.55
C GLU A 365 17.86 -11.27 -2.29
N GLU A 366 18.36 -10.59 -1.26
CA GLU A 366 17.59 -10.32 -0.05
C GLU A 366 16.61 -9.17 -0.23
N ALA A 367 17.05 -8.10 -0.88
CA ALA A 367 16.20 -6.94 -1.12
C ALA A 367 14.99 -7.27 -2.01
N LEU A 368 15.18 -8.07 -3.05
CA LEU A 368 14.11 -8.40 -4.00
C LEU A 368 13.09 -9.41 -3.43
N LYS A 369 13.30 -9.98 -2.23
CA LYS A 369 12.26 -10.74 -1.51
C LYS A 369 11.03 -9.89 -1.19
N PHE A 370 11.19 -8.57 -1.15
CA PHE A 370 10.09 -7.63 -0.93
C PHE A 370 9.25 -7.37 -2.17
N VAL A 371 9.66 -7.87 -3.34
CA VAL A 371 8.82 -7.85 -4.55
C VAL A 371 7.76 -8.97 -4.43
N PRO A 372 6.46 -8.64 -4.56
CA PRO A 372 5.40 -9.63 -4.40
C PRO A 372 5.54 -10.83 -5.35
N ARG A 373 5.46 -12.05 -4.81
CA ARG A 373 5.55 -13.30 -5.59
C ARG A 373 4.54 -13.40 -6.73
N ARG A 374 3.38 -12.73 -6.64
CA ARG A 374 2.40 -12.69 -7.73
C ARG A 374 2.87 -11.97 -9.00
N LYS A 375 4.02 -11.26 -8.96
CA LYS A 375 4.57 -10.51 -10.09
C LYS A 375 5.68 -11.28 -10.84
N HIS A 376 6.19 -12.38 -10.28
CA HIS A 376 7.33 -13.12 -10.82
C HIS A 376 7.17 -14.63 -10.58
N THR A 377 7.68 -15.46 -11.48
CA THR A 377 7.64 -16.93 -11.36
C THR A 377 8.75 -17.50 -10.52
N GLY A 378 9.84 -16.76 -10.35
CA GLY A 378 11.01 -17.19 -9.61
C GLY A 378 12.16 -16.20 -9.69
N TYR A 379 13.22 -16.53 -8.96
CA TYR A 379 14.49 -15.84 -9.05
C TYR A 379 15.32 -16.47 -10.15
N LEU A 380 15.93 -15.65 -11.00
CA LEU A 380 16.89 -16.12 -11.99
C LEU A 380 18.16 -16.54 -11.24
N GLU A 381 18.59 -17.79 -11.41
CA GLU A 381 19.92 -18.20 -10.96
C GLU A 381 20.95 -17.37 -11.71
N ILE A 382 21.73 -16.59 -10.96
CA ILE A 382 22.87 -15.88 -11.51
C ILE A 382 23.91 -16.95 -11.82
N SER A 383 23.84 -17.55 -13.00
CA SER A 383 24.86 -18.47 -13.46
C SER A 383 26.22 -17.75 -13.36
N GLN A 384 27.20 -18.46 -12.82
CA GLN A 384 28.56 -17.96 -12.55
C GLN A 384 29.24 -17.39 -13.81
N HIS A 385 28.65 -17.62 -14.99
CA HIS A 385 29.08 -17.08 -16.27
C HIS A 385 29.06 -15.55 -16.36
N SER A 386 28.16 -14.87 -15.64
CA SER A 386 28.15 -13.40 -15.62
C SER A 386 29.37 -12.82 -14.88
N LYS A 387 29.88 -13.52 -13.85
CA LYS A 387 31.09 -13.10 -13.13
C LYS A 387 32.34 -13.20 -14.01
N GLU A 388 32.39 -14.14 -14.95
CA GLU A 388 33.46 -14.24 -15.95
C GLU A 388 33.40 -13.16 -17.03
N VAL A 389 32.21 -12.75 -17.46
CA VAL A 389 32.07 -11.65 -18.42
C VAL A 389 32.51 -10.32 -17.78
N PHE A 390 32.15 -10.08 -16.52
CA PHE A 390 32.60 -8.91 -15.76
C PHE A 390 34.10 -8.93 -15.44
N SER A 391 34.70 -10.10 -15.19
CA SER A 391 36.14 -10.22 -14.98
C SER A 391 36.94 -10.06 -16.28
N LYS A 392 36.40 -10.51 -17.43
CA LYS A 392 36.95 -10.26 -18.76
C LYS A 392 36.89 -8.78 -19.12
N LEU A 393 35.78 -8.08 -18.88
CA LEU A 393 35.66 -6.64 -19.14
C LEU A 393 36.61 -5.79 -18.27
N LYS A 394 36.85 -6.20 -17.02
CA LYS A 394 37.86 -5.56 -16.16
C LYS A 394 39.28 -5.78 -16.71
N LYS A 395 39.62 -6.99 -17.19
CA LYS A 395 40.93 -7.28 -17.80
C LYS A 395 41.18 -6.50 -19.10
N THR A 396 40.15 -6.14 -19.86
CA THR A 396 40.30 -5.34 -21.09
C THR A 396 40.65 -3.88 -20.79
N LYS A 397 40.19 -3.31 -19.66
CA LYS A 397 40.56 -1.95 -19.23
C LYS A 397 41.95 -1.84 -18.60
N THR A 398 42.57 -2.95 -18.20
CA THR A 398 43.93 -2.99 -17.61
C THR A 398 45.04 -3.37 -18.59
N ARG A 399 44.77 -3.41 -19.91
CA ARG A 399 45.85 -3.47 -20.90
C ARG A 399 46.41 -2.06 -21.11
N SER A 400 47.53 -1.83 -20.43
CA SER A 400 48.40 -0.66 -20.52
C SER A 400 48.74 -0.28 -21.97
N PHE A 401 48.73 1.03 -22.23
CA PHE A 401 49.39 1.66 -23.37
C PHE A 401 50.87 1.22 -23.42
N PRO A 402 51.40 0.78 -24.57
CA PRO A 402 52.84 0.58 -24.71
C PRO A 402 53.53 1.95 -24.70
N LYS A 403 54.50 2.12 -23.80
CA LYS A 403 55.45 3.25 -23.84
C LYS A 403 56.20 3.20 -25.17
N GLY A 404 55.88 4.10 -26.09
CA GLY A 404 56.66 4.34 -27.29
C GLY A 404 58.01 4.94 -26.93
N SER A 405 59.09 4.27 -27.35
CA SER A 405 60.46 4.79 -27.32
C SER A 405 60.58 5.96 -28.29
N LEU A 406 60.82 7.17 -27.77
CA LEU A 406 61.24 8.33 -28.56
C LEU A 406 62.72 8.16 -28.91
N ASN A 407 63.00 7.76 -30.15
CA ASN A 407 64.32 7.91 -30.75
C ASN A 407 64.54 9.39 -31.06
N VAL A 408 65.45 10.03 -30.32
CA VAL A 408 65.98 11.35 -30.66
C VAL A 408 67.00 11.16 -31.78
N GLN A 409 66.59 11.50 -33.00
CA GLN A 409 67.48 11.56 -34.15
C GLN A 409 67.96 13.01 -34.28
N THR A 410 69.23 13.24 -33.95
CA THR A 410 69.93 14.50 -34.15
C THR A 410 70.09 14.79 -35.63
N TRP A 411 69.53 15.91 -36.10
CA TRP A 411 69.88 16.47 -37.41
C TRP A 411 70.62 17.79 -37.18
N LYS A 412 71.92 17.76 -37.51
CA LYS A 412 72.73 18.95 -37.79
C LYS A 412 72.35 19.45 -39.18
N ARG A 413 71.82 20.67 -39.28
CA ARG A 413 72.40 21.77 -40.06
C ARG A 413 71.60 23.05 -39.84
#